data_AF-A0A6F9A2T9-F1
#
_entry.id   AF-A0A6F9A2T9-F1
#
_cell.length_a   1.000
_cell.length_b   1.000
_cell.length_c   1.000
_cell.angle_alpha   90.00
_cell.angle_beta   90.00
_cell.angle_gamma   90.00
#
_symmetry.space_group_name_H-M   'P 1'
#
loop_
_entity.id
_entity.type
_entity.pdbx_description
1 polymer ?
#
loop_
_entity_poly.entity_id
_entity_poly.type
_entity_poly.pdbx_seq_one_letter_code
_entity_poly.pdbx_strand_id
1 'polypeptide(L)'
;MEEFGSALEKNVADLTVMDVYDIAAVVGQEFERIIDQYGCEALSRLMPKVVRVLEILEVMVSRNSVSPETEELRLELDKLRLERMDRMEKEKKHKKELELVEDVWRGEAQDLLSQIAQLQEENKTLLTNMSIKDPMSMSERERQVMKKLKEVVDKQRDEIRAKDRELTLKNEDVEALQQQQSRLMKINHDLRHKISVVEAQGKALIEQKEVTRLRERLQGDTPQGLEEPPPQPPSPAQPGSPCSSEVGAQGVGWPEPDRHYHPELLLGGYDPAPRLPSLDDDDEDVEEEAVLLWEALCDEEGGGLDQKDPNRPRFTLQELRDVLHERNELKAKVFMLQEEIAYYKRQPSLFSPYKQNIEEEAEDETGPPTPSPSPEQLRAQPRLNAQPESGIKRLFSFFSRDKRRISQRNAQFDDSFS
;
A
#
# COMPACT_ATOMS: atom_id res chain seq x y z
N MET A 1 23.32 1.78 -81.51
CA MET A 1 23.39 1.02 -80.26
C MET A 1 24.69 1.47 -79.61
N GLU A 2 24.73 2.15 -78.48
CA GLU A 2 23.78 2.22 -77.38
C GLU A 2 23.87 3.59 -76.68
N GLU A 3 22.73 4.20 -76.39
CA GLU A 3 22.60 5.23 -75.36
C GLU A 3 22.79 4.55 -74.00
N PHE A 4 24.04 4.33 -73.58
CA PHE A 4 24.32 4.21 -72.16
C PHE A 4 24.20 5.62 -71.60
N GLY A 5 23.03 5.96 -71.05
CA GLY A 5 22.85 7.15 -70.22
C GLY A 5 23.98 7.18 -69.20
N SER A 6 24.84 8.18 -69.34
CA SER A 6 26.19 8.19 -68.80
C SER A 6 26.15 7.96 -67.29
N ALA A 7 26.65 6.81 -66.81
CA ALA A 7 26.84 6.59 -65.39
C ALA A 7 27.71 7.70 -64.74
N LEU A 8 28.49 8.43 -65.56
CA LEU A 8 29.26 9.62 -65.16
C LEU A 8 28.40 10.88 -64.92
N GLU A 9 27.15 10.92 -65.43
CA GLU A 9 26.22 12.04 -65.24
C GLU A 9 25.32 11.86 -64.00
N LYS A 10 25.36 10.70 -63.35
CA LYS A 10 24.58 10.44 -62.12
C LYS A 10 25.14 11.22 -60.94
N ASN A 11 24.23 11.65 -60.05
CA ASN A 11 24.63 12.23 -58.77
C ASN A 11 25.39 11.21 -57.93
N VAL A 12 26.42 11.67 -57.22
CA VAL A 12 27.30 10.80 -56.42
C VAL A 12 26.54 10.01 -55.34
N ALA A 13 25.46 10.59 -54.80
CA ALA A 13 24.62 9.96 -53.78
C ALA A 13 23.78 8.79 -54.31
N ASP A 14 23.51 8.77 -55.61
CA ASP A 14 22.62 7.81 -56.27
C ASP A 14 23.40 6.76 -57.09
N LEU A 15 24.74 6.83 -57.08
CA LEU A 15 25.59 5.83 -57.73
C LEU A 15 25.33 4.46 -57.12
N THR A 16 25.16 3.46 -57.98
CA THR A 16 25.11 2.06 -57.61
C THR A 16 26.40 1.34 -57.98
N VAL A 17 26.62 0.16 -57.41
CA VAL A 17 27.78 -0.68 -57.74
C VAL A 17 27.82 -0.98 -59.25
N MET A 18 26.65 -1.17 -59.87
CA MET A 18 26.50 -1.41 -61.30
C MET A 18 27.00 -0.22 -62.14
N ASP A 19 26.74 1.01 -61.68
CA ASP A 19 27.22 2.24 -62.33
C ASP A 19 28.74 2.37 -62.30
N VAL A 20 29.39 1.88 -61.24
CA VAL A 20 30.86 1.85 -61.16
C VAL A 20 31.45 0.88 -62.19
N TYR A 21 30.82 -0.26 -62.41
CA TYR A 21 31.21 -1.21 -63.47
C TYR A 21 31.03 -0.62 -64.88
N ASP A 22 29.93 0.10 -65.12
CA ASP A 22 29.70 0.79 -66.39
C ASP A 22 30.75 1.89 -66.63
N ILE A 23 31.11 2.67 -65.61
CA ILE A 23 32.20 3.65 -65.67
C ILE A 23 33.54 2.96 -65.97
N ALA A 24 33.84 1.84 -65.31
CA ALA A 24 35.04 1.04 -65.55
C ALA A 24 35.14 0.59 -67.02
N ALA A 25 34.03 0.17 -67.62
CA ALA A 25 33.97 -0.27 -69.00
C ALA A 25 34.28 0.88 -69.97
N VAL A 26 33.71 2.07 -69.75
CA VAL A 26 33.98 3.26 -70.57
C VAL A 26 35.45 3.69 -70.44
N VAL A 27 35.99 3.72 -69.22
CA VAL A 27 37.40 4.04 -68.97
C VAL A 27 38.34 3.00 -69.61
N GLY A 28 37.97 1.72 -69.58
CA GLY A 28 38.70 0.64 -70.23
C GLY A 28 38.78 0.80 -71.75
N GLN A 29 37.68 1.20 -72.40
CA GLN A 29 37.65 1.48 -73.84
C GLN A 29 38.53 2.66 -74.25
N GLU A 30 38.63 3.70 -73.40
CA GLU A 30 39.57 4.81 -73.61
C GLU A 30 41.04 4.33 -73.51
N PHE A 31 41.34 3.48 -72.53
CA PHE A 31 42.68 2.89 -72.40
C PHE A 31 43.05 1.99 -73.57
N GLU A 32 42.12 1.16 -74.07
CA GLU A 32 42.35 0.33 -75.26
C GLU A 32 42.75 1.18 -76.47
N ARG A 33 42.03 2.28 -76.73
CA ARG A 33 42.37 3.23 -77.81
C ARG A 33 43.75 3.87 -77.66
N ILE A 34 44.19 4.17 -76.45
CA ILE A 34 45.53 4.72 -76.19
C ILE A 34 46.60 3.64 -76.40
N ILE A 35 46.35 2.41 -75.96
CA ILE A 35 47.24 1.27 -76.18
C ILE A 35 47.46 1.03 -77.67
N ASP A 36 46.39 1.08 -78.46
CA ASP A 36 46.45 0.87 -79.92
C ASP A 36 47.32 1.93 -80.64
N GLN A 37 47.34 3.17 -80.14
CA GLN A 37 48.09 4.27 -80.77
C GLN A 37 49.53 4.42 -80.26
N TYR A 38 49.78 4.19 -78.97
CA TYR A 38 51.04 4.52 -78.30
C TYR A 38 51.74 3.32 -77.65
N GLY A 39 51.13 2.14 -77.71
CA GLY A 39 51.63 0.90 -77.08
C GLY A 39 51.36 0.82 -75.58
N CYS A 40 51.45 -0.40 -75.03
CA CYS A 40 51.10 -0.70 -73.62
C CYS A 40 51.98 0.02 -72.58
N GLU A 41 53.22 0.37 -72.95
CA GLU A 41 54.18 1.03 -72.05
C GLU A 41 53.67 2.38 -71.54
N ALA A 42 52.87 3.09 -72.35
CA ALA A 42 52.32 4.41 -72.03
C ALA A 42 51.36 4.40 -70.81
N LEU A 43 50.65 3.28 -70.58
CA LEU A 43 49.64 3.15 -69.52
C LEU A 43 50.04 2.22 -68.38
N SER A 44 51.17 1.52 -68.50
CA SER A 44 51.70 0.54 -67.53
C SER A 44 51.69 1.03 -66.07
N ARG A 45 52.00 2.31 -65.83
CA ARG A 45 52.03 2.91 -64.48
C ARG A 45 50.73 3.56 -64.03
N LEU A 46 49.83 3.89 -64.96
CA LEU A 46 48.57 4.58 -64.68
C LEU A 46 47.43 3.60 -64.43
N MET A 47 47.36 2.51 -65.21
CA MET A 47 46.31 1.49 -65.14
C MET A 47 46.08 0.98 -63.70
N PRO A 48 47.11 0.57 -62.93
CA PRO A 48 46.89 0.07 -61.57
C PRO A 48 46.34 1.13 -60.61
N LYS A 49 46.65 2.41 -60.85
CA LYS A 49 46.13 3.52 -60.02
C LYS A 49 44.66 3.78 -60.31
N VAL A 50 44.24 3.71 -61.57
CA VAL A 50 42.84 3.90 -61.96
C VAL A 50 41.98 2.73 -61.52
N VAL A 51 42.48 1.50 -61.65
CA VAL A 51 41.84 0.31 -61.05
C VAL A 51 41.67 0.51 -59.54
N ARG A 52 42.71 0.98 -58.84
CA ARG A 52 42.62 1.24 -57.40
C ARG A 52 41.58 2.30 -57.03
N VAL A 53 41.44 3.36 -57.82
CA VAL A 53 40.41 4.39 -57.60
C VAL A 53 39.01 3.83 -57.81
N LEU A 54 38.81 3.00 -58.84
CA LEU A 54 37.53 2.35 -59.11
C LEU A 54 37.16 1.32 -58.03
N GLU A 55 38.13 0.55 -57.52
CA GLU A 55 37.95 -0.33 -56.36
C GLU A 55 37.50 0.45 -55.10
N ILE A 56 38.15 1.59 -54.82
CA ILE A 56 37.77 2.44 -53.67
C ILE A 56 36.34 2.98 -53.86
N LEU A 57 36.00 3.40 -55.07
CA LEU A 57 34.66 3.90 -55.41
C LEU A 57 33.60 2.80 -55.24
N GLU A 58 33.86 1.58 -55.72
CA GLU A 58 32.98 0.43 -55.54
C GLU A 58 32.73 0.15 -54.06
N VAL A 59 33.77 0.14 -53.22
CA VAL A 59 33.63 -0.09 -51.77
C VAL A 59 32.82 1.03 -51.11
N MET A 60 33.04 2.29 -51.49
CA MET A 60 32.28 3.41 -50.93
C MET A 60 30.80 3.35 -51.31
N VAL A 61 30.50 3.07 -52.58
CA VAL A 61 29.13 2.95 -53.09
C VAL A 61 28.41 1.74 -52.49
N SER A 62 29.10 0.60 -52.35
CA SER A 62 28.57 -0.61 -51.72
C SER A 62 28.20 -0.41 -50.26
N ARG A 63 28.96 0.41 -49.52
CA ARG A 63 28.67 0.74 -48.12
C ARG A 63 27.55 1.76 -47.98
N ASN A 64 27.39 2.65 -48.96
CA ASN A 64 26.35 3.68 -48.95
C ASN A 64 24.95 3.13 -49.30
N SER A 65 24.87 2.14 -50.18
CA SER A 65 23.59 1.46 -50.49
C SER A 65 23.08 0.56 -49.36
N VAL A 66 24.00 0.04 -48.54
CA VAL A 66 23.72 -0.79 -47.37
C VAL A 66 23.99 0.01 -46.09
N SER A 67 23.38 1.19 -45.95
CA SER A 67 23.31 1.88 -44.66
C SER A 67 22.10 1.36 -43.88
N PRO A 68 22.22 0.26 -43.10
CA PRO A 68 21.09 -0.34 -42.37
C PRO A 68 20.51 0.64 -41.36
N GLU A 69 21.35 1.49 -40.78
CA GLU A 69 20.95 2.52 -39.80
C GLU A 69 19.95 3.51 -40.39
N THR A 70 20.14 3.94 -41.64
CA THR A 70 19.18 4.85 -42.27
C THR A 70 17.84 4.19 -42.59
N GLU A 71 17.84 2.90 -42.89
CA GLU A 71 16.60 2.16 -43.16
C GLU A 71 15.88 1.79 -41.86
N GLU A 72 16.62 1.43 -40.82
CA GLU A 72 16.12 1.20 -39.47
C GLU A 72 15.47 2.46 -38.89
N LEU A 73 16.13 3.61 -39.00
CA LEU A 73 15.55 4.90 -38.57
C LEU A 73 14.30 5.29 -39.37
N ARG A 74 14.22 4.94 -40.67
CA ARG A 74 13.01 5.14 -41.48
C ARG A 74 11.85 4.27 -40.98
N LEU A 75 12.10 2.98 -40.74
CA LEU A 75 11.10 2.06 -40.21
C LEU A 75 10.66 2.48 -38.80
N GLU A 76 11.57 2.94 -37.96
CA GLU A 76 11.25 3.45 -36.63
C GLU A 76 10.43 4.74 -36.69
N LEU A 77 10.77 5.66 -37.61
CA LEU A 77 9.97 6.87 -37.84
C LEU A 77 8.54 6.53 -38.27
N ASP A 78 8.37 5.55 -39.16
CA ASP A 78 7.05 5.11 -39.63
C ASP A 78 6.26 4.38 -38.54
N LYS A 79 6.93 3.55 -37.74
CA LYS A 79 6.36 2.94 -36.52
C LYS A 79 5.88 4.01 -35.54
N LEU A 80 6.71 5.00 -35.21
CA LEU A 80 6.37 6.08 -34.30
C LEU A 80 5.23 6.96 -34.82
N ARG A 81 5.15 7.17 -36.14
CA ARG A 81 4.01 7.85 -36.77
C ARG A 81 2.72 7.07 -36.57
N LEU A 82 2.76 5.75 -36.79
CA LEU A 82 1.60 4.89 -36.61
C LEU A 82 1.15 4.84 -35.14
N GLU A 83 2.09 4.71 -34.21
CA GLU A 83 1.81 4.75 -32.76
C GLU A 83 1.22 6.09 -32.32
N ARG A 84 1.72 7.21 -32.87
CA ARG A 84 1.16 8.53 -32.62
C ARG A 84 -0.26 8.64 -33.14
N MET A 85 -0.53 8.15 -34.35
CA MET A 85 -1.87 8.13 -34.92
C MET A 85 -2.84 7.28 -34.09
N ASP A 86 -2.43 6.07 -33.69
CA ASP A 86 -3.24 5.17 -32.86
C ASP A 86 -3.55 5.79 -31.48
N ARG A 87 -2.56 6.44 -30.86
CA ARG A 87 -2.75 7.17 -29.60
C ARG A 87 -3.78 8.29 -29.74
N MET A 88 -3.66 9.13 -30.78
CA MET A 88 -4.63 10.19 -31.05
C MET A 88 -6.03 9.63 -31.32
N GLU A 89 -6.13 8.48 -32.00
CA GLU A 89 -7.43 7.85 -32.26
C GLU A 89 -8.06 7.29 -30.98
N LYS A 90 -7.27 6.66 -30.11
CA LYS A 90 -7.71 6.20 -28.79
C LYS A 90 -8.18 7.36 -27.91
N GLU A 91 -7.43 8.46 -27.85
CA GLU A 91 -7.83 9.67 -27.14
C GLU A 91 -9.14 10.24 -27.68
N LYS A 92 -9.31 10.27 -29.02
CA LYS A 92 -10.56 10.70 -29.64
C LYS A 92 -11.74 9.77 -29.32
N LYS A 93 -11.53 8.46 -29.26
CA LYS A 93 -12.56 7.48 -28.85
C LYS A 93 -12.94 7.66 -27.40
N HIS A 94 -11.95 7.72 -26.51
CA HIS A 94 -12.17 7.92 -25.08
C HIS A 94 -12.90 9.24 -24.79
N LYS A 95 -12.54 10.32 -25.49
CA LYS A 95 -13.25 11.60 -25.38
C LYS A 95 -14.74 11.48 -25.74
N LYS A 96 -15.06 10.77 -26.82
CA LYS A 96 -16.46 10.54 -27.23
C LYS A 96 -17.22 9.67 -26.23
N GLU A 97 -16.56 8.66 -25.66
CA GLU A 97 -17.15 7.82 -24.60
C GLU A 97 -17.46 8.67 -23.36
N LEU A 98 -16.55 9.56 -22.97
CA LEU A 98 -16.75 10.46 -21.85
C LEU A 98 -17.90 11.44 -22.12
N GLU A 99 -17.97 12.04 -23.32
CA GLU A 99 -19.09 12.88 -23.74
C GLU A 99 -20.43 12.13 -23.66
N LEU A 100 -20.48 10.87 -24.11
CA LEU A 100 -21.68 10.04 -24.02
C LEU A 100 -22.08 9.75 -22.56
N VAL A 101 -21.12 9.45 -21.70
CA VAL A 101 -21.37 9.23 -20.27
C VAL A 101 -21.90 10.52 -19.61
N GLU A 102 -21.32 11.67 -19.93
CA GLU A 102 -21.81 12.96 -19.44
C GLU A 102 -23.24 13.25 -19.89
N ASP A 103 -23.59 12.95 -21.14
CA ASP A 103 -24.95 13.14 -21.67
C ASP A 103 -25.97 12.24 -20.96
N VAL A 104 -25.64 10.96 -20.75
CA VAL A 104 -26.48 10.03 -20.00
C VAL A 104 -26.67 10.53 -18.57
N TRP A 105 -25.60 10.93 -17.90
CA TRP A 105 -25.67 11.43 -16.53
C TRP A 105 -26.49 12.72 -16.41
N ARG A 106 -26.38 13.63 -17.40
CA ARG A 106 -27.25 14.82 -17.48
C ARG A 106 -28.72 14.45 -17.63
N GLY A 107 -29.02 13.45 -18.45
CA GLY A 107 -30.38 12.90 -18.60
C GLY A 107 -30.92 12.36 -17.29
N GLU A 108 -30.18 11.46 -16.64
CA GLU A 108 -30.56 10.88 -15.36
C GLU A 108 -30.74 11.93 -14.26
N ALA A 109 -29.83 12.91 -14.16
CA ALA A 109 -29.95 14.00 -13.23
C ALA A 109 -31.21 14.84 -13.47
N GLN A 110 -31.55 15.10 -14.74
CA GLN A 110 -32.76 15.83 -15.11
C GLN A 110 -34.04 15.04 -14.80
N ASP A 111 -34.02 13.72 -15.02
CA ASP A 111 -35.15 12.84 -14.68
C ASP A 111 -35.38 12.79 -13.17
N LEU A 112 -34.31 12.70 -12.38
CA LEU A 112 -34.37 12.76 -10.92
C LEU A 112 -34.90 14.12 -10.43
N LEU A 113 -34.42 15.23 -11.00
CA LEU A 113 -34.94 16.56 -10.69
C LEU A 113 -36.43 16.68 -11.03
N SER A 114 -36.86 16.11 -12.16
CA SER A 114 -38.26 16.09 -12.57
C SER A 114 -39.11 15.27 -11.60
N GLN A 115 -38.62 14.11 -11.15
CA GLN A 115 -39.28 13.30 -10.13
C GLN A 115 -39.39 14.03 -8.79
N ILE A 116 -38.32 14.70 -8.35
CA ILE A 116 -38.34 15.52 -7.13
C ILE A 116 -39.38 16.64 -7.25
N ALA A 117 -39.43 17.34 -8.39
CA ALA A 117 -40.40 18.40 -8.62
C ALA A 117 -41.85 17.88 -8.60
N GLN A 118 -42.11 16.72 -9.22
CA GLN A 118 -43.44 16.07 -9.18
C GLN A 118 -43.83 15.71 -7.75
N LEU A 119 -42.95 15.03 -7.01
CA LEU A 119 -43.19 14.67 -5.61
C LEU A 119 -43.37 15.89 -4.71
N GLN A 120 -42.66 16.99 -4.96
CA GLN A 120 -42.85 18.25 -4.23
C GLN A 120 -44.22 18.86 -4.52
N GLU A 121 -44.68 18.85 -5.78
CA GLU A 121 -46.01 19.36 -6.13
C GLU A 121 -47.13 18.46 -5.59
N GLU A 122 -46.96 17.12 -5.62
CA GLU A 122 -47.88 16.18 -4.99
C GLU A 122 -47.97 16.40 -3.48
N ASN A 123 -46.82 16.52 -2.80
CA ASN A 123 -46.79 16.82 -1.36
C ASN A 123 -47.47 18.14 -1.04
N LYS A 124 -47.20 19.19 -1.83
CA LYS A 124 -47.87 20.49 -1.69
C LYS A 124 -49.37 20.36 -1.90
N THR A 125 -49.81 19.62 -2.91
CA THR A 125 -51.22 19.36 -3.21
C THR A 125 -51.89 18.61 -2.06
N LEU A 126 -51.24 17.56 -1.52
CA LEU A 126 -51.71 16.82 -0.36
C LEU A 126 -51.78 17.72 0.88
N LEU A 127 -50.78 18.56 1.13
CA LEU A 127 -50.80 19.53 2.22
C LEU A 127 -51.94 20.54 2.07
N THR A 128 -52.19 21.05 0.86
CA THR A 128 -53.34 21.95 0.61
C THR A 128 -54.67 21.22 0.80
N ASN A 129 -54.79 19.96 0.36
CA ASN A 129 -56.00 19.16 0.53
C ASN A 129 -56.25 18.78 2.00
N MET A 130 -55.19 18.49 2.75
CA MET A 130 -55.23 18.27 4.20
C MET A 130 -55.53 19.57 4.97
N SER A 131 -55.13 20.73 4.44
CA SER A 131 -55.45 22.04 5.01
C SER A 131 -56.86 22.52 4.67
N ILE A 132 -57.46 22.06 3.56
CA ILE A 132 -58.86 22.34 3.16
C ILE A 132 -59.82 21.39 3.89
N LYS A 133 -59.38 20.18 4.27
CA LYS A 133 -60.11 19.32 5.21
C LYS A 133 -59.90 19.84 6.64
N ASP A 134 -60.85 20.63 7.15
CA ASP A 134 -60.92 20.98 8.57
C ASP A 134 -60.64 19.77 9.49
N PRO A 135 -59.98 19.95 10.65
CA PRO A 135 -59.63 18.87 11.58
C PRO A 135 -60.85 18.16 12.21
N MET A 136 -62.07 18.57 11.87
CA MET A 136 -63.32 17.94 12.33
C MET A 136 -63.91 16.90 11.36
N SER A 137 -63.27 16.64 10.22
CA SER A 137 -63.74 15.62 9.25
C SER A 137 -62.75 14.45 9.08
N MET A 138 -62.23 13.90 10.18
CA MET A 138 -61.79 12.50 10.17
C MET A 138 -63.05 11.63 10.29
N SER A 139 -63.28 10.74 9.32
CA SER A 139 -64.39 9.81 9.39
C SER A 139 -64.32 9.04 10.71
N GLU A 140 -65.46 8.74 11.35
CA GLU A 140 -65.49 7.98 12.62
C GLU A 140 -64.67 6.67 12.52
N ARG A 141 -64.61 6.10 11.31
CA ARG A 141 -63.76 4.94 11.00
C ARG A 141 -62.26 5.26 11.12
N GLU A 142 -61.81 6.38 10.59
CA GLU A 142 -60.41 6.81 10.66
C GLU A 142 -60.01 7.17 12.10
N ARG A 143 -60.91 7.78 12.86
CA ARG A 143 -60.73 8.00 14.31
C ARG A 143 -60.58 6.68 15.07
N GLN A 144 -61.42 5.69 14.75
CA GLN A 144 -61.35 4.36 15.37
C GLN A 144 -60.07 3.62 15.01
N VAL A 145 -59.58 3.75 13.76
CA VAL A 145 -58.29 3.19 13.33
C VAL A 145 -57.14 3.86 14.06
N MET A 146 -57.12 5.19 14.14
CA MET A 146 -56.11 5.94 14.90
C MET A 146 -56.07 5.55 16.37
N LYS A 147 -57.23 5.34 17.01
CA LYS A 147 -57.30 4.87 18.39
C LYS A 147 -56.69 3.47 18.55
N LYS A 148 -57.04 2.53 17.67
CA LYS A 148 -56.46 1.17 17.68
C LYS A 148 -54.95 1.20 17.42
N LEU A 149 -54.49 2.02 16.48
CA LEU A 149 -53.08 2.16 16.17
C LEU A 149 -52.32 2.74 17.37
N LYS A 150 -52.89 3.76 18.04
CA LYS A 150 -52.35 4.31 19.28
C LYS A 150 -52.24 3.25 20.37
N GLU A 151 -53.30 2.47 20.60
CA GLU A 151 -53.28 1.38 21.59
C GLU A 151 -52.21 0.32 21.29
N VAL A 152 -52.01 -0.04 20.02
CA VAL A 152 -50.95 -0.97 19.60
C VAL A 152 -49.57 -0.36 19.80
N VAL A 153 -49.38 0.92 19.42
CA VAL A 153 -48.10 1.63 19.61
C VAL A 153 -47.76 1.78 21.09
N ASP A 154 -48.74 2.13 21.92
CA ASP A 154 -48.53 2.26 23.37
C ASP A 154 -48.18 0.89 23.99
N LYS A 155 -48.85 -0.19 23.57
CA LYS A 155 -48.50 -1.56 23.97
C LYS A 155 -47.09 -1.96 23.52
N GLN A 156 -46.73 -1.69 22.27
CA GLN A 156 -45.39 -1.98 21.76
C GLN A 156 -44.31 -1.18 22.50
N ARG A 157 -44.58 0.08 22.86
CA ARG A 157 -43.67 0.88 23.68
C ARG A 157 -43.48 0.29 25.08
N ASP A 158 -44.56 -0.16 25.71
CA ASP A 158 -44.48 -0.79 27.03
C ASP A 158 -43.78 -2.15 26.97
N GLU A 159 -43.96 -2.91 25.88
CA GLU A 159 -43.25 -4.15 25.62
C GLU A 159 -41.75 -3.93 25.39
N ILE A 160 -41.38 -2.92 24.60
CA ILE A 160 -39.96 -2.51 24.43
C ILE A 160 -39.37 -2.15 25.79
N ARG A 161 -40.03 -1.31 26.60
CA ARG A 161 -39.57 -0.96 27.96
C ARG A 161 -39.47 -2.16 28.88
N ALA A 162 -40.34 -3.16 28.75
CA ALA A 162 -40.25 -4.39 29.52
C ALA A 162 -39.04 -5.23 29.07
N LYS A 163 -38.82 -5.35 27.76
CA LYS A 163 -37.68 -6.06 27.17
C LYS A 163 -36.35 -5.39 27.48
N ASP A 164 -36.27 -4.06 27.47
CA ASP A 164 -35.07 -3.32 27.87
C ASP A 164 -34.69 -3.57 29.33
N ARG A 165 -35.69 -3.62 30.23
CA ARG A 165 -35.47 -3.98 31.64
C ARG A 165 -35.00 -5.43 31.80
N GLU A 166 -35.58 -6.35 31.04
CA GLU A 166 -35.16 -7.76 31.02
C GLU A 166 -33.71 -7.90 30.52
N LEU A 167 -33.35 -7.20 29.44
CA LEU A 167 -31.99 -7.16 28.90
C LEU A 167 -30.99 -6.59 29.90
N THR A 168 -31.37 -5.53 30.63
CA THR A 168 -30.52 -4.93 31.66
C THR A 168 -30.19 -5.94 32.75
N LEU A 169 -31.20 -6.64 33.29
CA LEU A 169 -31.00 -7.69 34.29
C LEU A 169 -30.12 -8.83 33.76
N LYS A 170 -30.32 -9.23 32.49
CA LYS A 170 -29.47 -10.27 31.87
C LYS A 170 -28.03 -9.82 31.68
N ASN A 171 -27.78 -8.55 31.38
CA ASN A 171 -26.42 -8.00 31.31
C ASN A 171 -25.76 -8.00 32.69
N GLU A 172 -26.48 -7.60 33.74
CA GLU A 172 -25.98 -7.67 35.13
C GLU A 172 -25.59 -9.10 35.53
N ASP A 173 -26.39 -10.11 35.16
CA ASP A 173 -26.07 -11.53 35.35
C ASP A 173 -24.80 -11.94 34.60
N VAL A 174 -24.67 -11.53 33.33
CA VAL A 174 -23.49 -11.82 32.49
C VAL A 174 -22.23 -11.19 33.08
N GLU A 175 -22.30 -9.92 33.50
CA GLU A 175 -21.17 -9.23 34.15
C GLU A 175 -20.76 -9.93 35.45
N ALA A 176 -21.72 -10.36 36.28
CA ALA A 176 -21.44 -11.10 37.50
C ALA A 176 -20.74 -12.44 37.23
N LEU A 177 -21.18 -13.17 36.19
CA LEU A 177 -20.56 -14.42 35.76
C LEU A 177 -19.14 -14.19 35.21
N GLN A 178 -18.93 -13.12 34.44
CA GLN A 178 -17.61 -12.76 33.89
C GLN A 178 -16.61 -12.38 35.00
N GLN A 179 -17.08 -11.69 36.04
CA GLN A 179 -16.27 -11.43 37.23
C GLN A 179 -15.91 -12.73 37.97
N GLN A 180 -16.85 -13.67 38.09
CA GLN A 180 -16.56 -14.98 38.69
C GLN A 180 -15.54 -15.78 37.87
N GLN A 181 -15.67 -15.80 36.54
CA GLN A 181 -14.72 -16.45 35.64
C GLN A 181 -13.32 -15.84 35.80
N SER A 182 -13.20 -14.52 35.80
CA SER A 182 -11.92 -13.82 35.98
C SER A 182 -11.26 -14.15 37.32
N ARG A 183 -12.04 -14.23 38.41
CA ARG A 183 -11.55 -14.67 39.73
C ARG A 183 -11.02 -16.10 39.68
N LEU A 184 -11.76 -17.01 39.03
CA LEU A 184 -11.33 -18.42 38.90
C LEU A 184 -10.09 -18.55 38.02
N MET A 185 -9.98 -17.80 36.93
CA MET A 185 -8.77 -17.79 36.09
C MET A 185 -7.54 -17.37 36.90
N LYS A 186 -7.66 -16.32 37.72
CA LYS A 186 -6.57 -15.88 38.60
C LYS A 186 -6.15 -16.97 39.59
N ILE A 187 -7.12 -17.58 40.28
CA ILE A 187 -6.85 -18.70 41.20
C ILE A 187 -6.20 -19.87 40.46
N ASN A 188 -6.66 -20.20 39.26
CA ASN A 188 -6.10 -21.31 38.47
C ASN A 188 -4.65 -21.02 38.06
N HIS A 189 -4.34 -19.78 37.66
CA HIS A 189 -2.98 -19.34 37.37
C HIS A 189 -2.08 -19.45 38.61
N ASP A 190 -2.53 -18.95 39.76
CA ASP A 190 -1.80 -19.01 41.03
C ASP A 190 -1.52 -20.48 41.44
N LEU A 191 -2.49 -21.37 41.27
CA LEU A 191 -2.32 -22.80 41.53
C LEU A 191 -1.33 -23.45 40.56
N ARG A 192 -1.38 -23.15 39.26
CA ARG A 192 -0.41 -23.65 38.27
C ARG A 192 1.01 -23.17 38.59
N HIS A 193 1.16 -21.90 38.97
CA HIS A 193 2.44 -21.36 39.40
C HIS A 193 2.96 -22.07 40.66
N LYS A 194 2.09 -22.28 41.66
CA LYS A 194 2.45 -23.01 42.88
C LYS A 194 2.85 -24.46 42.60
N ILE A 195 2.16 -25.16 41.70
CA ILE A 195 2.53 -26.50 41.24
C ILE A 195 3.92 -26.47 40.61
N SER A 196 4.19 -25.54 39.69
CA SER A 196 5.49 -25.40 39.02
C SER A 196 6.64 -25.16 40.01
N VAL A 197 6.44 -24.31 41.02
CA VAL A 197 7.43 -24.05 42.08
C VAL A 197 7.68 -25.31 42.91
N VAL A 198 6.62 -26.02 43.33
CA VAL A 198 6.74 -27.26 44.11
C VAL A 198 7.42 -28.37 43.30
N GLU A 199 7.12 -28.48 42.01
CA GLU A 199 7.80 -29.42 41.11
C GLU A 199 9.29 -29.10 40.94
N ALA A 200 9.65 -27.82 40.79
CA ALA A 200 11.04 -27.40 40.70
C ALA A 200 11.80 -27.68 42.01
N GLN A 201 11.19 -27.39 43.16
CA GLN A 201 11.74 -27.73 44.48
C GLN A 201 11.93 -29.25 44.62
N GLY A 202 10.96 -30.05 44.17
CA GLY A 202 11.05 -31.50 44.16
C GLY A 202 12.21 -32.02 43.29
N LYS A 203 12.38 -31.48 42.08
CA LYS A 203 13.51 -31.82 41.19
C LYS A 203 14.86 -31.46 41.81
N ALA A 204 14.99 -30.26 42.37
CA ALA A 204 16.22 -29.82 43.03
C ALA A 204 16.58 -30.71 44.23
N LEU A 205 15.59 -31.16 45.02
CA LEU A 205 15.82 -32.11 46.12
C LEU A 205 16.24 -33.50 45.62
N ILE A 206 15.67 -33.97 44.51
CA ILE A 206 16.07 -35.23 43.87
C ILE A 206 17.51 -35.12 43.38
N GLU A 207 17.85 -34.06 42.64
CA GLU A 207 19.22 -33.78 42.17
C GLU A 207 20.21 -33.68 43.33
N GLN A 208 19.86 -32.95 44.40
CA GLN A 208 20.71 -32.87 45.59
C GLN A 208 20.92 -34.25 46.21
N LYS A 209 19.86 -35.06 46.33
CA LYS A 209 19.94 -36.44 46.85
C LYS A 209 20.81 -37.33 45.97
N GLU A 210 20.68 -37.22 44.65
CA GLU A 210 21.52 -37.92 43.68
C GLU A 210 22.98 -37.48 43.78
N VAL A 211 23.26 -36.18 43.90
CA VAL A 211 24.62 -35.65 44.12
C VAL A 211 25.21 -36.18 45.43
N THR A 212 24.45 -36.19 46.54
CA THR A 212 24.91 -36.83 47.78
C THR A 212 25.15 -38.32 47.61
N ARG A 213 24.27 -39.05 46.92
CA ARG A 213 24.44 -40.49 46.66
C ARG A 213 25.66 -40.77 45.77
N LEU A 214 25.90 -39.95 44.75
CA LEU A 214 27.07 -40.04 43.88
C LEU A 214 28.34 -39.71 44.67
N ARG A 215 28.29 -38.69 45.56
CA ARG A 215 29.37 -38.38 46.50
C ARG A 215 29.65 -39.56 47.43
N GLU A 216 28.62 -40.16 48.03
CA GLU A 216 28.76 -41.35 48.89
C GLU A 216 29.33 -42.55 48.13
N ARG A 217 28.92 -42.78 46.87
CA ARG A 217 29.51 -43.83 46.01
C ARG A 217 30.98 -43.56 45.66
N LEU A 218 31.34 -42.31 45.39
CA LEU A 218 32.74 -41.90 45.18
C LEU A 218 33.60 -42.00 46.46
N GLN A 219 32.97 -41.89 47.63
CA GLN A 219 33.63 -41.99 48.93
C GLN A 219 33.57 -43.40 49.54
N GLY A 220 32.79 -44.31 48.95
CA GLY A 220 32.36 -45.58 49.53
C GLY A 220 32.81 -46.84 48.79
N ASP A 221 33.95 -46.81 48.09
CA ASP A 221 34.65 -48.03 47.69
C ASP A 221 35.63 -48.45 48.80
N THR A 222 35.07 -48.91 49.92
CA THR A 222 35.72 -49.82 50.89
C THR A 222 34.63 -50.54 51.68
N PRO A 223 34.55 -51.90 51.63
CA PRO A 223 33.34 -52.61 52.01
C PRO A 223 33.37 -53.09 53.47
N GLN A 224 32.24 -52.95 54.16
CA GLN A 224 31.82 -53.72 55.33
C GLN A 224 30.39 -53.24 55.65
N GLY A 225 29.34 -54.03 55.72
CA GLY A 225 29.20 -55.45 55.98
C GLY A 225 28.13 -55.61 57.06
N LEU A 226 27.10 -56.42 56.79
CA LEU A 226 26.14 -57.02 57.75
C LEU A 226 25.12 -56.04 58.37
N GLU A 227 23.85 -56.34 58.61
CA GLU A 227 22.98 -57.50 58.41
C GLU A 227 21.55 -56.97 58.65
N GLU A 228 20.57 -57.37 57.84
CA GLU A 228 19.15 -57.02 58.00
C GLU A 228 18.40 -58.27 58.51
N PRO A 229 17.49 -58.16 59.50
CA PRO A 229 16.43 -59.16 59.69
C PRO A 229 15.08 -58.64 59.18
N PRO A 230 14.23 -59.50 58.56
CA PRO A 230 13.08 -59.08 57.74
C PRO A 230 11.79 -58.85 58.55
N PRO A 231 10.77 -58.18 57.98
CA PRO A 231 9.49 -57.89 58.64
C PRO A 231 8.46 -59.03 58.47
N GLN A 232 7.53 -59.17 59.42
CA GLN A 232 6.29 -59.94 59.22
C GLN A 232 5.05 -59.02 59.09
N PRO A 233 4.03 -59.40 58.30
CA PRO A 233 2.92 -58.54 57.85
C PRO A 233 1.65 -58.63 58.72
N PRO A 234 0.63 -57.77 58.48
CA PRO A 234 -0.48 -57.51 59.39
C PRO A 234 -1.67 -58.46 59.17
N SER A 235 -2.54 -58.59 60.18
CA SER A 235 -3.87 -59.21 60.02
C SER A 235 -5.01 -58.21 60.23
N PRO A 236 -6.13 -58.35 59.49
CA PRO A 236 -7.15 -57.32 59.29
C PRO A 236 -8.47 -57.61 60.01
N ALA A 237 -9.25 -56.57 60.33
CA ALA A 237 -10.68 -56.69 60.63
C ALA A 237 -11.42 -55.37 60.28
N GLN A 238 -11.86 -55.26 59.01
CA GLN A 238 -13.25 -55.36 58.53
C GLN A 238 -14.42 -55.07 59.53
N PRO A 239 -15.63 -54.72 59.04
CA PRO A 239 -16.17 -53.35 59.10
C PRO A 239 -17.58 -53.29 59.72
N GLY A 240 -18.10 -52.08 59.92
CA GLY A 240 -19.51 -51.84 60.27
C GLY A 240 -20.09 -50.67 59.50
N SER A 241 -20.76 -50.98 58.40
CA SER A 241 -21.68 -50.10 57.65
C SER A 241 -23.00 -49.90 58.43
N PRO A 242 -24.03 -49.26 57.86
CA PRO A 242 -24.16 -47.84 57.52
C PRO A 242 -25.48 -47.27 58.09
N CYS A 243 -25.70 -45.94 58.04
CA CYS A 243 -26.89 -45.35 57.40
C CYS A 243 -26.91 -43.82 57.57
N SER A 244 -27.02 -43.14 56.42
CA SER A 244 -27.79 -41.93 56.10
C SER A 244 -28.22 -40.97 57.21
N SER A 245 -27.91 -39.68 57.02
CA SER A 245 -28.84 -38.76 56.35
C SER A 245 -28.30 -37.32 56.29
N GLU A 246 -28.38 -36.79 55.08
CA GLU A 246 -28.60 -35.44 54.59
C GLU A 246 -28.60 -34.18 55.50
N VAL A 247 -28.32 -33.08 54.76
CA VAL A 247 -28.60 -31.65 54.92
C VAL A 247 -27.79 -30.81 55.92
N GLY A 248 -27.18 -29.74 55.39
CA GLY A 248 -26.75 -28.58 56.20
C GLY A 248 -25.73 -27.68 55.52
N ALA A 249 -26.20 -26.77 54.67
CA ALA A 249 -25.41 -25.68 54.13
C ALA A 249 -25.18 -24.57 55.18
N GLN A 250 -24.07 -23.84 54.97
CA GLN A 250 -23.73 -22.50 55.50
C GLN A 250 -23.01 -22.41 56.84
N GLY A 251 -21.73 -22.03 56.76
CA GLY A 251 -21.38 -20.65 57.09
C GLY A 251 -20.53 -20.42 58.33
N VAL A 252 -19.46 -19.66 58.10
CA VAL A 252 -18.70 -18.77 59.00
C VAL A 252 -17.66 -19.33 59.98
N GLY A 253 -16.45 -18.76 59.86
CA GLY A 253 -15.61 -18.42 61.01
C GLY A 253 -14.23 -19.05 61.04
N TRP A 254 -13.23 -18.36 60.48
CA TRP A 254 -11.82 -18.61 60.79
C TRP A 254 -11.52 -18.36 62.26
N PRO A 255 -10.46 -19.00 62.77
CA PRO A 255 -9.45 -18.23 63.48
C PRO A 255 -8.02 -18.57 63.03
N GLU A 256 -7.27 -17.52 62.69
CA GLU A 256 -5.80 -17.41 62.78
C GLU A 256 -5.35 -17.51 64.26
N PRO A 257 -4.07 -17.79 64.62
CA PRO A 257 -2.97 -16.85 64.29
C PRO A 257 -1.52 -17.40 64.17
N ASP A 258 -0.69 -16.56 63.53
CA ASP A 258 0.70 -16.18 63.90
C ASP A 258 1.88 -17.18 63.83
N ARG A 259 2.87 -16.91 62.94
CA ARG A 259 4.10 -16.12 63.25
C ARG A 259 5.18 -16.20 62.15
N HIS A 260 5.61 -15.02 61.69
CA HIS A 260 6.99 -14.51 61.54
C HIS A 260 8.10 -15.40 60.92
N TYR A 261 8.77 -14.91 59.86
CA TYR A 261 10.11 -14.27 59.94
C TYR A 261 10.57 -13.76 58.56
N HIS A 262 10.94 -12.47 58.52
CA HIS A 262 11.85 -11.82 57.56
C HIS A 262 13.19 -11.63 58.30
N PRO A 263 14.37 -11.45 57.66
CA PRO A 263 14.88 -10.08 57.39
C PRO A 263 15.89 -9.96 56.19
N GLU A 264 15.87 -8.87 55.40
CA GLU A 264 16.91 -7.79 55.30
C GLU A 264 18.15 -8.17 54.42
N LEU A 265 18.87 -7.33 53.66
CA LEU A 265 18.87 -5.94 53.19
C LEU A 265 19.99 -5.82 52.11
N LEU A 266 20.03 -4.68 51.41
CA LEU A 266 21.18 -3.97 50.78
C LEU A 266 21.32 -3.90 49.23
N LEU A 267 20.94 -2.71 48.73
CA LEU A 267 21.79 -1.69 48.05
C LEU A 267 22.45 -1.99 46.70
N GLY A 268 21.94 -1.30 45.67
CA GLY A 268 22.74 -0.35 44.86
C GLY A 268 23.26 -0.82 43.49
N GLY A 269 22.81 -0.16 42.41
CA GLY A 269 23.52 -0.15 41.11
C GLY A 269 22.61 0.16 39.91
N TYR A 270 22.85 1.32 39.28
CA TYR A 270 22.25 1.78 38.02
C TYR A 270 22.79 1.03 36.78
N ASP A 271 21.89 0.75 35.81
CA ASP A 271 21.98 0.73 34.32
C ASP A 271 23.09 -0.07 33.57
N PRO A 272 22.88 -0.51 32.28
CA PRO A 272 21.95 0.05 31.30
C PRO A 272 21.08 -0.94 30.48
N ALA A 273 20.08 -0.36 29.82
CA ALA A 273 19.20 -0.95 28.82
C ALA A 273 19.95 -1.69 27.67
N PRO A 274 19.39 -2.77 27.10
CA PRO A 274 19.94 -3.39 25.90
C PRO A 274 19.80 -2.44 24.71
N ARG A 275 20.92 -2.23 24.01
CA ARG A 275 20.99 -1.46 22.76
C ARG A 275 20.24 -2.18 21.64
N LEU A 276 19.47 -1.40 20.87
CA LEU A 276 18.91 -1.78 19.57
C LEU A 276 20.01 -2.29 18.63
N PRO A 277 19.79 -3.40 17.90
CA PRO A 277 20.63 -3.77 16.77
C PRO A 277 20.49 -2.74 15.64
N SER A 278 21.62 -2.43 15.05
CA SER A 278 21.80 -1.62 13.84
C SER A 278 20.99 -2.19 12.67
N LEU A 279 20.19 -1.33 12.06
CA LEU A 279 19.51 -1.53 10.78
C LEU A 279 20.53 -1.43 9.66
N ASP A 280 21.04 -2.58 9.23
CA ASP A 280 21.67 -2.74 7.92
C ASP A 280 21.05 -4.01 7.30
N ASP A 281 20.39 -3.80 6.15
CA ASP A 281 19.92 -4.77 5.16
C ASP A 281 19.01 -5.92 5.65
N ASP A 282 17.69 -5.76 5.43
CA ASP A 282 16.70 -6.76 4.96
C ASP A 282 15.27 -6.30 5.36
N ASP A 283 14.72 -5.35 4.61
CA ASP A 283 13.36 -4.81 4.79
C ASP A 283 12.25 -5.84 4.46
N GLU A 284 12.59 -7.01 3.91
CA GLU A 284 11.62 -8.05 3.52
C GLU A 284 11.15 -8.89 4.73
N ASP A 285 12.02 -9.14 5.72
CA ASP A 285 11.69 -9.99 6.88
C ASP A 285 10.79 -9.29 7.90
N VAL A 286 10.89 -7.96 8.02
CA VAL A 286 10.09 -7.15 8.96
C VAL A 286 8.63 -7.07 8.51
N GLU A 287 8.40 -7.09 7.20
CA GLU A 287 7.05 -7.03 6.62
C GLU A 287 6.35 -8.41 6.67
N GLU A 288 7.09 -9.51 6.49
CA GLU A 288 6.56 -10.87 6.75
C GLU A 288 6.27 -11.12 8.24
N GLU A 289 7.14 -10.68 9.15
CA GLU A 289 6.90 -10.80 10.60
C GLU A 289 5.68 -9.98 11.04
N ALA A 290 5.48 -8.78 10.47
CA ALA A 290 4.30 -7.95 10.71
C ALA A 290 3.01 -8.57 10.16
N VAL A 291 3.08 -9.27 9.01
CA VAL A 291 1.94 -10.00 8.43
C VAL A 291 1.58 -11.22 9.29
N LEU A 292 2.57 -11.97 9.77
CA LEU A 292 2.36 -13.11 10.68
C LEU A 292 1.81 -12.68 12.04
N LEU A 293 2.28 -11.54 12.57
CA LEU A 293 1.75 -10.94 13.79
C LEU A 293 0.29 -10.51 13.61
N TRP A 294 -0.06 -9.95 12.45
CA TRP A 294 -1.42 -9.55 12.11
C TRP A 294 -2.35 -10.75 11.90
N GLU A 295 -1.89 -11.82 11.26
CA GLU A 295 -2.63 -13.08 11.12
C GLU A 295 -2.87 -13.72 12.49
N ALA A 296 -1.89 -13.73 13.38
CA ALA A 296 -2.04 -14.22 14.76
C ALA A 296 -3.04 -13.37 15.60
N LEU A 297 -3.10 -12.06 15.37
CA LEU A 297 -4.09 -11.17 16.02
C LEU A 297 -5.52 -11.34 15.49
N CYS A 298 -5.69 -11.94 14.31
CA CYS A 298 -7.01 -12.18 13.72
C CYS A 298 -7.64 -13.51 14.16
N ASP A 299 -6.85 -14.45 14.70
CA ASP A 299 -7.32 -15.76 15.17
C ASP A 299 -7.67 -15.81 16.67
N GLU A 300 -7.28 -14.81 17.47
CA GLU A 300 -7.74 -14.68 18.85
C GLU A 300 -8.81 -13.59 19.02
N GLU A 301 -9.94 -14.01 19.60
CA GLU A 301 -11.08 -13.22 20.07
C GLU A 301 -11.94 -12.49 19.02
N GLY A 302 -12.93 -13.24 18.55
CA GLY A 302 -14.28 -12.71 18.44
C GLY A 302 -14.78 -12.25 19.81
N GLY A 303 -14.53 -11.00 20.17
CA GLY A 303 -14.97 -10.44 21.44
C GLY A 303 -14.99 -8.91 21.44
N GLY A 304 -16.19 -8.32 21.31
CA GLY A 304 -16.41 -6.95 21.78
C GLY A 304 -16.45 -5.81 20.76
N LEU A 305 -16.75 -6.05 19.49
CA LEU A 305 -17.06 -4.98 18.53
C LEU A 305 -18.55 -5.00 18.20
N ASP A 306 -19.23 -3.89 18.53
CA ASP A 306 -20.66 -3.68 18.28
C ASP A 306 -21.02 -4.01 16.83
N GLN A 307 -21.79 -5.09 16.65
CA GLN A 307 -22.19 -5.60 15.34
C GLN A 307 -23.17 -4.67 14.60
N LYS A 308 -23.65 -3.59 15.25
CA LYS A 308 -24.64 -2.64 14.72
C LYS A 308 -24.08 -1.26 14.36
N ASP A 309 -22.78 -1.03 14.37
CA ASP A 309 -22.21 0.26 13.94
C ASP A 309 -22.48 0.49 12.43
N PRO A 310 -23.24 1.54 12.05
CA PRO A 310 -23.55 1.86 10.66
C PRO A 310 -22.33 2.38 9.87
N ASN A 311 -21.28 2.83 10.54
CA ASN A 311 -20.04 3.30 9.92
C ASN A 311 -18.89 2.28 9.98
N ARG A 312 -19.14 1.06 10.50
CA ARG A 312 -18.14 0.00 10.53
C ARG A 312 -17.76 -0.36 9.08
N PRO A 313 -16.48 -0.28 8.70
CA PRO A 313 -16.03 -0.78 7.41
C PRO A 313 -16.40 -2.26 7.29
N ARG A 314 -17.31 -2.59 6.38
CA ARG A 314 -17.81 -3.97 6.17
C ARG A 314 -17.00 -4.69 5.12
N PHE A 315 -15.68 -4.59 5.19
CA PHE A 315 -14.81 -5.38 4.33
C PHE A 315 -14.66 -6.77 4.94
N THR A 316 -14.86 -7.79 4.13
CA THR A 316 -14.43 -9.14 4.43
C THR A 316 -12.90 -9.19 4.47
N LEU A 317 -12.31 -10.12 5.22
CA LEU A 317 -10.86 -10.32 5.22
C LEU A 317 -10.31 -10.57 3.81
N GLN A 318 -11.11 -11.22 2.95
CA GLN A 318 -10.79 -11.45 1.56
C GLN A 318 -10.74 -10.14 0.76
N GLU A 319 -11.74 -9.27 0.89
CA GLU A 319 -11.74 -7.95 0.22
C GLU A 319 -10.56 -7.09 0.67
N LEU A 320 -10.18 -7.14 1.95
CA LEU A 320 -9.01 -6.42 2.44
C LEU A 320 -7.71 -6.97 1.85
N ARG A 321 -7.59 -8.30 1.75
CA ARG A 321 -6.45 -8.97 1.09
C ARG A 321 -6.36 -8.59 -0.38
N ASP A 322 -7.48 -8.59 -1.09
CA ASP A 322 -7.54 -8.24 -2.51
C ASP A 322 -7.14 -6.77 -2.74
N VAL A 323 -7.64 -5.85 -1.91
CA VAL A 323 -7.27 -4.42 -1.96
C VAL A 323 -5.78 -4.22 -1.63
N LEU A 324 -5.23 -4.96 -0.68
CA LEU A 324 -3.79 -4.90 -0.35
C LEU A 324 -2.92 -5.42 -1.51
N HIS A 325 -3.32 -6.52 -2.15
CA HIS A 325 -2.65 -7.03 -3.33
C HIS A 325 -2.72 -6.04 -4.51
N GLU A 326 -3.91 -5.52 -4.80
CA GLU A 326 -4.11 -4.54 -5.87
C GLU A 326 -3.29 -3.26 -5.60
N ARG A 327 -3.28 -2.76 -4.36
CA ARG A 327 -2.44 -1.63 -3.94
C ARG A 327 -0.96 -1.92 -4.18
N ASN A 328 -0.48 -3.11 -3.82
CA ASN A 328 0.92 -3.48 -4.01
C ASN A 328 1.29 -3.61 -5.49
N GLU A 329 0.41 -4.19 -6.30
CA GLU A 329 0.59 -4.30 -7.74
C GLU A 329 0.60 -2.91 -8.42
N LEU A 330 -0.30 -2.02 -8.02
CA LEU A 330 -0.34 -0.65 -8.49
C LEU A 330 0.89 0.15 -8.06
N LYS A 331 1.40 -0.05 -6.84
CA LYS A 331 2.67 0.55 -6.40
C LYS A 331 3.84 0.11 -7.29
N ALA A 332 3.94 -1.17 -7.62
CA ALA A 332 4.98 -1.68 -8.52
C ALA A 332 4.85 -1.07 -9.93
N LYS A 333 3.63 -1.00 -10.48
CA LYS A 333 3.37 -0.35 -11.78
C LYS A 333 3.72 1.13 -11.77
N VAL A 334 3.37 1.86 -10.71
CA VAL A 334 3.70 3.28 -10.56
C VAL A 334 5.21 3.49 -10.49
N PHE A 335 5.94 2.61 -9.79
CA PHE A 335 7.40 2.65 -9.75
C PHE A 335 8.01 2.47 -11.14
N MET A 336 7.60 1.44 -11.89
CA MET A 336 8.06 1.18 -13.26
C MET A 336 7.76 2.36 -14.21
N LEU A 337 6.54 2.91 -14.14
CA LEU A 337 6.16 4.07 -14.96
C LEU A 337 6.93 5.34 -14.58
N GLN A 338 7.24 5.53 -13.30
CA GLN A 338 8.08 6.65 -12.86
C GLN A 338 9.50 6.51 -13.38
N GLU A 339 10.05 5.30 -13.44
CA GLU A 339 11.36 5.03 -14.03
C GLU A 339 11.35 5.27 -15.55
N GLU A 340 10.32 4.82 -16.25
CA GLU A 340 10.15 5.08 -17.68
C GLU A 340 10.02 6.58 -17.99
N ILE A 341 9.20 7.30 -17.21
CA ILE A 341 9.10 8.76 -17.31
C ILE A 341 10.44 9.42 -17.01
N ALA A 342 11.20 8.92 -16.02
CA ALA A 342 12.52 9.44 -15.71
C ALA A 342 13.50 9.18 -16.86
N TYR A 343 13.44 8.01 -17.50
CA TYR A 343 14.25 7.65 -18.67
C TYR A 343 14.01 8.63 -19.82
N TYR A 344 12.75 8.92 -20.16
CA TYR A 344 12.43 9.87 -21.23
C TYR A 344 12.70 11.33 -20.85
N LYS A 345 12.52 11.70 -19.57
CA LYS A 345 12.90 13.05 -19.09
C LYS A 345 14.40 13.26 -19.06
N ARG A 346 15.18 12.19 -18.87
CA ARG A 346 16.64 12.23 -18.81
C ARG A 346 17.28 12.16 -20.19
N GLN A 347 16.53 11.99 -21.28
CA GLN A 347 17.00 12.29 -22.63
C GLN A 347 16.86 13.80 -22.89
N PRO A 348 17.96 14.59 -22.81
CA PRO A 348 17.92 15.98 -23.20
C PRO A 348 18.06 16.03 -24.73
N SER A 349 16.99 16.42 -25.41
CA SER A 349 17.03 17.37 -26.54
C SER A 349 18.07 17.17 -27.65
N LEU A 350 18.41 15.94 -28.06
CA LEU A 350 19.33 15.75 -29.19
C LEU A 350 18.65 15.84 -30.57
N PHE A 351 17.35 16.11 -30.63
CA PHE A 351 16.61 16.32 -31.87
C PHE A 351 15.60 17.48 -31.74
N SER A 352 16.07 18.73 -31.79
CA SER A 352 15.26 19.82 -32.34
C SER A 352 16.11 21.04 -32.72
N PRO A 353 16.38 21.25 -34.02
CA PRO A 353 16.94 22.51 -34.52
C PRO A 353 15.89 23.62 -34.70
N TYR A 354 14.63 23.44 -34.31
CA TYR A 354 13.53 24.35 -34.64
C TYR A 354 12.76 24.83 -33.41
N LYS A 355 13.47 25.33 -32.40
CA LYS A 355 12.85 26.10 -31.32
C LYS A 355 13.70 27.31 -30.92
N GLN A 356 14.02 28.10 -31.92
CA GLN A 356 14.35 29.51 -31.77
C GLN A 356 13.39 30.21 -32.75
N ASN A 357 12.76 31.32 -32.34
CA ASN A 357 11.82 32.17 -33.12
C ASN A 357 10.32 32.08 -32.81
N ILE A 358 9.89 31.89 -31.55
CA ILE A 358 8.49 32.22 -31.17
C ILE A 358 8.43 32.79 -29.74
N GLU A 359 9.19 33.82 -29.42
CA GLU A 359 8.96 34.65 -28.22
C GLU A 359 9.42 36.08 -28.47
N GLU A 360 8.95 36.75 -29.54
CA GLU A 360 9.27 38.16 -29.73
C GLU A 360 8.30 38.93 -30.66
N GLU A 361 6.98 38.71 -30.57
CA GLU A 361 6.00 39.63 -31.18
C GLU A 361 4.69 39.64 -30.36
N ALA A 362 4.64 40.46 -29.29
CA ALA A 362 3.38 40.92 -28.70
C ALA A 362 3.63 42.07 -27.70
N GLU A 363 4.34 43.13 -28.12
CA GLU A 363 4.27 44.41 -27.41
C GLU A 363 3.99 45.53 -28.41
N ASP A 364 3.06 46.39 -28.00
CA ASP A 364 2.72 47.73 -28.51
C ASP A 364 1.63 47.88 -29.61
N GLU A 365 0.40 48.18 -29.17
CA GLU A 365 -0.33 49.37 -29.62
C GLU A 365 -1.49 49.72 -28.67
N THR A 366 -1.62 51.04 -28.46
CA THR A 366 -2.24 51.78 -27.35
C THR A 366 -3.73 52.13 -27.51
N GLY A 367 -4.44 52.24 -26.37
CA GLY A 367 -5.68 53.04 -26.22
C GLY A 367 -6.18 53.13 -24.75
N PRO A 368 -6.44 54.32 -24.15
CA PRO A 368 -6.95 54.47 -22.78
C PRO A 368 -8.37 55.11 -22.72
N PRO A 369 -8.96 55.44 -21.54
CA PRO A 369 -9.48 54.57 -20.46
C PRO A 369 -10.96 54.92 -20.10
N THR A 370 -11.65 54.17 -19.22
CA THR A 370 -12.74 54.61 -18.28
C THR A 370 -13.42 53.40 -17.59
N PRO A 371 -14.08 53.54 -16.42
CA PRO A 371 -13.45 53.56 -15.10
C PRO A 371 -13.90 52.39 -14.19
N SER A 372 -13.09 52.17 -13.16
CA SER A 372 -13.22 51.27 -12.01
C SER A 372 -14.48 51.51 -11.13
N PRO A 373 -14.82 50.59 -10.21
CA PRO A 373 -14.16 50.58 -8.88
C PRO A 373 -13.78 49.18 -8.34
N SER A 374 -12.63 49.13 -7.67
CA SER A 374 -12.18 48.09 -6.71
C SER A 374 -12.90 48.26 -5.35
N PRO A 375 -12.63 47.49 -4.25
CA PRO A 375 -11.69 46.36 -4.06
C PRO A 375 -12.22 45.15 -3.21
N GLU A 376 -11.42 44.06 -3.22
CA GLU A 376 -11.12 43.14 -2.09
C GLU A 376 -12.20 42.23 -1.45
N GLN A 377 -12.12 40.90 -1.68
CA GLN A 377 -11.51 39.93 -0.73
C GLN A 377 -11.54 38.45 -1.21
N LEU A 378 -10.36 37.99 -1.64
CA LEU A 378 -9.70 36.72 -1.31
C LEU A 378 -10.38 35.35 -1.60
N ARG A 379 -9.97 34.70 -2.69
CA ARG A 379 -9.58 33.27 -2.66
C ARG A 379 -8.47 33.01 -3.69
N ALA A 380 -7.30 32.64 -3.19
CA ALA A 380 -6.07 32.42 -3.96
C ALA A 380 -6.22 31.27 -4.97
N GLN A 381 -5.86 31.53 -6.23
CA GLN A 381 -5.46 30.48 -7.17
C GLN A 381 -4.04 30.00 -6.84
N PRO A 382 -3.78 28.68 -6.80
CA PRO A 382 -2.43 28.17 -6.57
C PRO A 382 -1.61 28.27 -7.86
N ARG A 383 -0.44 28.90 -7.76
CA ARG A 383 0.54 29.01 -8.85
C ARG A 383 1.13 27.64 -9.20
N LEU A 384 1.01 27.28 -10.47
CA LEU A 384 1.67 26.16 -11.12
C LEU A 384 3.16 26.47 -11.31
N ASN A 385 4.01 26.34 -10.28
CA ASN A 385 5.45 26.11 -10.51
C ASN A 385 6.27 25.65 -9.28
N ALA A 386 5.74 24.74 -8.46
CA ALA A 386 6.55 24.07 -7.43
C ALA A 386 6.94 22.67 -7.91
N GLN A 387 8.22 22.46 -8.22
CA GLN A 387 8.82 21.14 -8.37
C GLN A 387 8.57 20.34 -7.07
N PRO A 388 8.11 19.07 -7.13
CA PRO A 388 7.84 18.31 -5.92
C PRO A 388 9.15 18.08 -5.17
N GLU A 389 9.26 18.61 -3.95
CA GLU A 389 10.42 18.42 -3.10
C GLU A 389 10.61 16.92 -2.81
N SER A 390 11.82 16.41 -3.11
CA SER A 390 12.29 15.06 -2.79
C SER A 390 11.96 14.69 -1.34
N GLY A 391 11.52 13.45 -1.10
CA GLY A 391 11.13 12.95 0.22
C GLY A 391 12.20 13.16 1.31
N ILE A 392 13.48 13.18 0.91
CA ILE A 392 14.61 13.46 1.80
C ILE A 392 14.62 14.93 2.27
N LYS A 393 14.30 15.88 1.39
CA LYS A 393 14.15 17.30 1.79
C LYS A 393 12.98 17.51 2.74
N ARG A 394 11.92 16.71 2.61
CA ARG A 394 10.76 16.75 3.53
C ARG A 394 11.13 16.24 4.92
N LEU A 395 11.93 15.17 4.99
CA LEU A 395 12.49 14.66 6.25
C LEU A 395 13.39 15.69 6.93
N PHE A 396 14.30 16.35 6.20
CA PHE A 396 15.16 17.40 6.78
C PHE A 396 14.43 18.71 7.11
N SER A 397 13.31 19.00 6.44
CA SER A 397 12.41 20.12 6.76
C SER A 397 11.72 19.94 8.12
N PHE A 398 11.40 18.71 8.51
CA PHE A 398 10.87 18.41 9.85
C PHE A 398 11.89 18.76 10.95
N PHE A 399 13.13 18.31 10.82
CA PHE A 399 14.21 18.66 11.77
C PHE A 399 14.50 20.17 11.81
N SER A 400 14.35 20.86 10.67
CA SER A 400 14.55 22.31 10.57
C SER A 400 13.40 23.13 11.16
N ARG A 401 12.16 22.61 11.09
CA ARG A 401 10.98 23.24 11.73
C ARG A 401 11.01 23.09 13.25
N ASP A 402 11.49 21.96 13.77
CA ASP A 402 11.65 21.78 15.22
C ASP A 402 12.76 22.66 15.80
N LYS A 403 13.89 22.84 15.08
CA LYS A 403 14.92 23.80 15.49
C LYS A 403 14.40 25.25 15.55
N ARG A 404 13.50 25.65 14.66
CA ARG A 404 12.86 27.00 14.72
C ARG A 404 11.85 27.14 15.86
N ARG A 405 11.09 26.09 16.19
CA ARG A 405 10.16 26.11 17.35
C ARG A 405 10.90 26.16 18.69
N ILE A 406 12.03 25.46 18.81
CA ILE A 406 12.86 25.48 20.02
C ILE A 406 13.56 26.84 20.17
N SER A 407 14.03 27.44 19.08
CA SER A 407 14.64 28.77 19.12
C SER A 407 13.64 29.89 19.42
N GLN A 408 12.38 29.79 18.97
CA GLN A 408 11.33 30.75 19.33
C GLN A 408 10.86 30.60 20.80
N ARG A 409 10.82 29.39 21.36
CA ARG A 409 10.55 29.20 22.79
C ARG A 409 11.66 29.75 23.69
N ASN A 410 12.92 29.63 23.29
CA ASN A 410 14.03 30.21 24.05
C ASN A 410 14.06 31.75 23.96
N ALA A 411 13.71 32.33 22.80
CA ALA A 411 13.63 33.79 22.67
C ALA A 411 12.46 34.41 23.46
N GLN A 412 11.39 33.65 23.71
CA GLN A 412 10.22 34.11 24.47
C GLN A 412 10.42 34.00 25.99
N PHE A 413 11.43 33.24 26.45
CA PHE A 413 11.79 33.14 27.86
C PHE A 413 12.79 34.21 28.32
N ASP A 414 13.63 34.74 27.42
CA ASP A 414 14.56 35.83 27.74
C ASP A 414 13.88 37.21 27.82
N ASP A 415 12.71 37.40 27.18
CA ASP A 415 11.98 38.68 27.18
C ASP A 415 11.03 38.86 28.40
N SER A 416 11.01 37.89 29.33
CA SER A 416 10.24 37.96 30.58
C SER A 416 11.09 38.27 31.82
N PHE A 417 12.40 38.52 31.64
CA PHE A 417 13.29 39.02 32.68
C PHE A 417 14.19 40.13 32.11
N SER A 418 13.62 41.31 31.89
CA SER A 418 14.34 42.60 31.83
C SER A 418 13.44 43.73 32.30
#